data_AF-A0A1V4T0N2-F1
#
_entry.id   AF-A0A1V4T0N2-F1
#
_cell.length_a   1.000
_cell.length_b   1.000
_cell.length_c   1.000
_cell.angle_alpha   90.00
_cell.angle_beta   90.00
_cell.angle_gamma   90.00
#
_symmetry.space_group_name_H-M   'P 1'
#
loop_
_entity.id
_entity.type
_entity.pdbx_description
1 polymer ?
#
loop_
_entity_poly.entity_id
_entity_poly.type
_entity_poly.pdbx_seq_one_letter_code
_entity_poly.pdbx_strand_id
1 'polypeptide(L)'
;PYMYATIKGKNNRASRDTIRRYLRNVLDESGLDTSIFKAHSYRHASSSGAKRANVSIDFILQCAGWANARNLARFYDRPIVEVQETNLIPMLYRDVV
;
A
#
# COMPACT_ATOMS: atom_id res chain seq x y z
N PRO A 1 -26.00 5.39 -6.39
CA PRO A 1 -25.36 4.29 -5.62
C PRO A 1 -23.91 4.68 -5.30
N TYR A 2 -23.41 4.37 -4.10
CA TYR A 2 -22.01 4.61 -3.73
C TYR A 2 -21.16 3.40 -4.11
N MET A 3 -19.96 3.62 -4.64
CA MET A 3 -19.04 2.53 -4.97
C MET A 3 -18.65 1.70 -3.73
N TYR A 4 -18.51 2.36 -2.57
CA TYR A 4 -18.14 1.72 -1.30
C TYR A 4 -19.20 1.97 -0.22
N ALA A 5 -19.64 0.90 0.45
CA ALA A 5 -20.64 0.94 1.51
C ALA A 5 -20.19 0.11 2.74
N THR A 6 -20.70 0.47 3.92
CA THR A 6 -20.44 -0.28 5.17
C THR A 6 -21.43 -1.43 5.31
N ILE A 7 -20.92 -2.61 5.68
CA ILE A 7 -21.75 -3.83 5.87
C ILE A 7 -22.43 -3.83 7.26
N LYS A 8 -21.83 -3.17 8.26
CA LYS A 8 -22.39 -3.09 9.61
C LYS A 8 -23.50 -2.03 9.67
N GLY A 9 -24.76 -2.46 9.74
CA GLY A 9 -25.94 -1.59 9.87
C GLY A 9 -26.65 -1.32 8.54
N LYS A 10 -27.30 -0.16 8.42
CA LYS A 10 -27.86 0.29 7.12
C LYS A 10 -26.67 0.54 6.18
N ASN A 11 -26.70 -0.03 4.95
CA ASN A 11 -25.64 0.04 3.92
C ASN A 11 -25.29 1.48 3.50
N ASN A 12 -24.68 2.22 4.42
CA ASN A 12 -24.37 3.62 4.28
C ASN A 12 -23.07 3.78 3.50
N ARG A 13 -22.86 4.99 2.96
CA ARG A 13 -21.61 5.36 2.31
C ARG A 13 -20.44 5.11 3.26
N ALA A 14 -19.43 4.39 2.81
CA ALA A 14 -18.17 4.29 3.55
C ALA A 14 -17.51 5.67 3.60
N SER A 15 -17.22 6.17 4.81
CA SER A 15 -16.47 7.42 4.97
C SER A 15 -15.01 7.23 4.55
N ARG A 16 -14.32 8.34 4.25
CA ARG A 16 -12.87 8.35 4.01
C ARG A 16 -12.12 7.61 5.12
N ASP A 17 -12.48 7.86 6.37
CA ASP A 17 -11.78 7.29 7.53
C ASP A 17 -12.09 5.81 7.70
N THR A 18 -13.27 5.35 7.29
CA THR A 18 -13.61 3.92 7.24
C THR A 18 -12.71 3.19 6.24
N ILE A 19 -12.58 3.73 5.03
CA ILE A 19 -11.71 3.16 3.99
C ILE A 19 -10.24 3.20 4.46
N ARG A 20 -9.80 4.31 5.06
CA ARG A 20 -8.45 4.45 5.60
C ARG A 20 -8.14 3.40 6.68
N ARG A 21 -9.07 3.15 7.59
CA ARG A 21 -8.93 2.12 8.62
C ARG A 21 -8.87 0.73 8.00
N TYR A 22 -9.74 0.45 7.03
CA TYR A 22 -9.74 -0.82 6.31
C TYR A 22 -8.38 -1.10 5.64
N LEU A 23 -7.86 -0.13 4.87
CA LEU A 23 -6.54 -0.25 4.25
C LEU A 23 -5.40 -0.46 5.26
N ARG A 24 -5.45 0.20 6.42
CA ARG A 24 -4.46 -0.02 7.48
C ARG A 24 -4.55 -1.43 8.06
N ASN A 25 -5.76 -1.94 8.28
CA ASN A 25 -5.95 -3.31 8.79
C ASN A 25 -5.41 -4.35 7.81
N VAL A 26 -5.62 -4.15 6.49
CA VAL A 26 -5.04 -5.05 5.48
C VAL A 26 -3.50 -5.06 5.54
N LEU A 27 -2.83 -3.93 5.80
CA LEU A 27 -1.38 -3.92 6.01
C LEU A 27 -0.97 -4.75 7.24
N ASP A 28 -1.68 -4.58 8.35
CA ASP A 28 -1.46 -5.29 9.61
C ASP A 28 -1.64 -6.80 9.45
N GLU A 29 -2.73 -7.21 8.81
CA GLU A 29 -3.07 -8.60 8.51
C GLU A 29 -2.05 -9.25 7.56
N SER A 30 -1.40 -8.46 6.70
CA SER A 30 -0.29 -8.91 5.85
C SER A 30 1.06 -8.95 6.56
N GLY A 31 1.12 -8.69 7.88
CA GLY A 31 2.35 -8.69 8.66
C GLY A 31 3.27 -7.48 8.43
N LEU A 32 2.76 -6.40 7.83
CA LEU A 32 3.51 -5.17 7.63
C LEU A 32 3.40 -4.25 8.84
N ASP A 33 4.51 -3.67 9.28
CA ASP A 33 4.52 -2.73 10.40
C ASP A 33 3.69 -1.47 10.06
N THR A 34 2.52 -1.37 10.68
CA THR A 34 1.60 -0.24 10.48
C THR A 34 2.06 1.05 11.17
N SER A 35 3.16 1.04 11.93
CA SER A 35 3.86 2.23 12.40
C SER A 35 4.53 2.96 11.22
N ILE A 36 5.08 2.19 10.26
CA ILE A 36 5.77 2.63 9.05
C ILE A 36 4.78 2.76 7.89
N PHE A 37 4.05 1.69 7.57
CA PHE A 37 3.14 1.64 6.44
C PHE A 37 1.73 2.11 6.84
N LYS A 38 1.17 3.02 6.04
CA LYS A 38 -0.16 3.60 6.28
C LYS A 38 -1.02 3.42 5.03
N ALA A 39 -2.30 3.80 5.10
CA ALA A 39 -3.20 3.76 3.94
C ALA A 39 -2.66 4.47 2.68
N HIS A 40 -1.82 5.51 2.81
CA HIS A 40 -1.20 6.18 1.65
C HIS A 40 -0.04 5.37 1.03
N SER A 41 0.51 4.38 1.74
CA SER A 41 1.57 3.49 1.26
C SER A 41 1.14 2.69 0.02
N TYR A 42 -0.13 2.36 -0.14
CA TYR A 42 -0.64 1.75 -1.37
C TYR A 42 -0.42 2.62 -2.60
N ARG A 43 -0.65 3.94 -2.48
CA ARG A 43 -0.43 4.88 -3.57
C ARG A 43 1.07 5.02 -3.87
N HIS A 44 1.91 5.11 -2.84
CA HIS A 44 3.37 5.11 -3.00
C HIS A 44 3.86 3.84 -3.72
N ALA A 45 3.40 2.66 -3.29
CA ALA A 45 3.76 1.37 -3.88
C ALA A 45 3.31 1.26 -5.35
N SER A 46 2.09 1.67 -5.67
CA SER A 46 1.54 1.67 -7.02
C SER A 46 2.33 2.56 -7.97
N SER A 47 2.56 3.83 -7.61
CA SER A 47 3.32 4.77 -8.45
C SER A 47 4.79 4.38 -8.59
N SER A 48 5.43 3.91 -7.52
CA SER A 48 6.81 3.38 -7.59
C SER A 48 6.88 2.15 -8.48
N GLY A 49 5.90 1.25 -8.37
CA GLY A 49 5.79 0.04 -9.19
C GLY A 49 5.68 0.37 -10.67
N ALA A 50 4.81 1.31 -11.04
CA ALA A 50 4.67 1.77 -12.42
C ALA A 50 5.98 2.34 -12.97
N LYS A 51 6.69 3.17 -12.19
CA LYS A 51 8.00 3.69 -12.58
C LYS A 51 9.02 2.57 -12.78
N ARG A 52 9.09 1.61 -11.86
CA ARG A 52 9.99 0.43 -11.98
C ARG A 52 9.66 -0.44 -13.19
N ALA A 53 8.39 -0.52 -13.56
CA ALA A 53 7.93 -1.18 -14.78
C ALA A 53 8.19 -0.35 -16.06
N ASN A 54 8.96 0.73 -15.96
CA ASN A 54 9.34 1.61 -17.08
C ASN A 54 8.16 2.25 -17.81
N VAL A 55 7.04 2.45 -17.11
CA VAL A 55 5.89 3.22 -17.62
C VAL A 55 6.30 4.70 -17.72
N SER A 56 5.87 5.39 -18.78
CA SER A 56 6.22 6.79 -18.99
C SER A 56 5.73 7.66 -17.82
N ILE A 57 6.56 8.64 -17.44
CA ILE A 57 6.25 9.54 -16.31
C ILE A 57 4.95 10.30 -16.60
N ASP A 58 4.75 10.78 -17.82
CA ASP A 58 3.54 11.52 -18.21
C ASP A 58 2.27 10.68 -18.02
N PHE A 59 2.32 9.39 -18.36
CA PHE A 59 1.19 8.49 -18.16
C PHE A 59 0.94 8.22 -16.66
N ILE A 60 2.00 8.03 -15.87
CA ILE A 60 1.87 7.88 -14.41
C ILE A 60 1.24 9.12 -13.79
N LEU A 61 1.67 10.32 -14.21
CA LEU A 61 1.14 11.59 -13.73
C LEU A 61 -0.33 11.78 -14.12
N GLN A 62 -0.69 11.41 -15.35
CA GLN A 62 -2.07 11.44 -15.82
C GLN A 62 -2.97 10.50 -14.98
N CYS A 63 -2.56 9.25 -14.77
CA CYS A 63 -3.30 8.28 -13.95
C CYS A 63 -3.39 8.69 -12.48
N ALA A 64 -2.33 9.30 -11.93
CA ALA A 64 -2.28 9.75 -10.53
C ALA A 64 -2.99 11.09 -10.30
N GLY A 65 -3.34 11.82 -11.37
CA GLY A 65 -3.93 13.16 -11.29
C GLY A 65 -2.95 14.22 -10.78
N TRP A 66 -1.66 14.13 -11.15
CA TRP A 66 -0.64 15.07 -10.74
C TRP A 66 -0.14 15.93 -11.90
N ALA A 67 0.00 17.23 -11.64
CA ALA A 67 0.52 18.16 -12.63
C ALA A 67 2.07 18.17 -12.71
N ASN A 68 2.77 17.58 -11.74
CA ASN A 68 4.22 17.75 -11.62
C ASN A 68 4.95 16.45 -11.21
N ALA A 69 5.93 16.06 -12.04
CA ALA A 69 6.85 14.94 -11.81
C ALA A 69 7.67 15.07 -10.50
N ARG A 70 7.93 16.30 -10.04
CA ARG A 70 8.64 16.56 -8.78
C ARG A 70 7.93 15.93 -7.59
N ASN A 71 6.59 15.90 -7.58
CA ASN A 71 5.84 15.26 -6.51
C ASN A 71 6.01 13.74 -6.54
N LEU A 72 6.00 13.14 -7.73
CA LEU A 72 6.28 11.72 -7.91
C LEU A 72 7.68 11.39 -7.36
N ALA A 73 8.73 12.07 -7.82
CA ALA A 73 10.10 11.80 -7.40
C ALA A 73 10.31 12.04 -5.88
N ARG A 74 9.74 13.10 -5.31
CA ARG A 74 9.94 13.45 -3.90
C ARG A 74 9.13 12.58 -2.95
N PHE A 75 7.87 12.31 -3.28
CA PHE A 75 6.92 11.75 -2.33
C PHE A 75 6.47 10.33 -2.66
N TYR A 76 6.48 9.91 -3.91
CA TYR A 76 5.80 8.68 -4.32
C TYR A 76 6.71 7.59 -4.85
N ASP A 77 7.84 7.95 -5.47
CA ASP A 77 8.90 7.02 -5.81
C ASP A 77 9.65 6.62 -4.52
N ARG A 78 9.47 5.36 -4.12
CA ARG A 78 9.99 4.77 -2.90
C ARG A 78 10.75 3.49 -3.25
N PRO A 79 11.94 3.28 -2.67
CA PRO A 79 12.69 2.05 -2.87
C PRO A 79 11.92 0.87 -2.29
N ILE A 80 12.21 -0.33 -2.79
CA ILE A 80 11.78 -1.57 -2.15
C ILE A 80 12.63 -1.72 -0.89
N VAL A 81 11.98 -1.95 0.25
CA VAL A 81 12.67 -2.30 1.49
C VAL A 81 12.93 -3.80 1.44
N GLU A 82 14.20 -4.20 1.41
CA GLU A 82 14.55 -5.60 1.57
C GLU A 82 14.21 -6.02 3.00
N VAL A 83 13.33 -7.02 3.12
CA VAL A 83 13.10 -7.67 4.40
C VAL A 83 14.30 -8.58 4.62
N GLN A 84 15.14 -8.25 5.59
CA GLN A 84 16.08 -9.24 6.12
C GLN A 84 15.22 -10.37 6.64
N GLU A 85 15.31 -11.55 6.01
CA GLU A 85 14.69 -12.77 6.52
C GLU A 85 15.22 -12.96 7.94
N THR A 86 14.45 -12.51 8.93
CA THR A 86 14.67 -12.95 10.29
C THR A 86 14.46 -14.45 10.26
N ASN A 87 15.35 -15.18 10.94
CA ASN A 87 15.52 -16.63 10.90
C ASN A 87 14.28 -17.45 11.35
N LEU A 88 13.10 -17.20 10.82
CA LEU A 88 11.85 -17.88 11.13
C LEU A 88 11.79 -19.25 10.43
N ILE A 89 12.44 -19.39 9.28
CA ILE A 89 12.49 -20.66 8.55
C ILE A 89 13.33 -21.73 9.30
N PRO A 90 14.51 -21.41 9.87
CA PRO A 90 15.25 -22.38 10.68
C PRO A 90 14.56 -22.84 11.97
N MET A 91 13.70 -22.03 12.61
CA MET A 91 12.99 -22.45 13.84
C MET A 91 11.88 -23.47 13.53
N LEU A 92 11.17 -23.32 12.42
CA LEU A 92 10.12 -24.28 12.02
C LEU A 92 10.67 -25.63 11.55
N TYR A 93 11.97 -25.71 11.23
CA TYR A 93 12.61 -26.94 10.76
C TYR A 93 13.38 -27.70 11.86
N ARG A 94 13.68 -27.05 12.99
CA ARG A 94 14.39 -27.70 14.12
C ARG A 94 13.53 -28.68 14.91
N ASP A 95 12.21 -28.52 14.89
CA ASP A 95 11.28 -29.40 15.61
C ASP A 95 10.77 -30.57 14.74
N VAL A 96 11.37 -30.79 13.55
CA VAL A 96 10.97 -31.82 12.57
C VAL A 96 12.11 -32.84 12.31
N VAL A 97 13.22 -32.80 13.06
CA VAL A 97 14.29 -33.81 13.00
C VAL A 97 14.62 -34.35 14.39
#